data_AF-A0A1M4YXF3-F1
#
_entry.id   AF-A0A1M4YXF3-F1
#
_cell.length_a   1.000
_cell.length_b   1.000
_cell.length_c   1.000
_cell.angle_alpha   90.00
_cell.angle_beta   90.00
_cell.angle_gamma   90.00
#
_symmetry.space_group_name_H-M   'P 1'
#
loop_
_entity.id
_entity.type
_entity.pdbx_description
1 polymer ?
#
loop_
_entity_poly.entity_id
_entity_poly.type
_entity_poly.pdbx_seq_one_letter_code
_entity_poly.pdbx_strand_id
1 'polypeptide(L)'
;MKKKDLVLMAVVLIIAVIGLLFSHIYSSDAADLKVVITIDGEVFREIPLTKDTNEEIRVEQNGDVNIVIIDSGVVRIVEATCPDQICVHTTPADENGEMIVCLPNRVIVEVTRND
;
A
#
# COMPACT_ATOMS: atom_id res chain seq x y z
N MET A 1 29.51 27.17 -30.11
CA MET A 1 29.39 26.77 -28.69
C MET A 1 30.79 26.74 -28.09
N LYS A 2 31.07 27.50 -27.04
CA LYS A 2 32.41 27.49 -26.43
C LYS A 2 32.58 26.15 -25.71
N LYS A 3 33.78 25.57 -25.72
CA LYS A 3 34.07 24.27 -25.05
C LYS A 3 33.60 24.24 -23.58
N LYS A 4 33.53 25.42 -22.94
CA LYS A 4 33.04 25.60 -21.57
C LYS A 4 31.52 25.44 -21.43
N ASP A 5 30.74 25.84 -22.43
CA ASP A 5 29.27 25.67 -22.41
C ASP A 5 28.88 24.20 -22.51
N LEU A 6 29.62 23.42 -23.31
CA LEU A 6 29.42 21.97 -23.45
C LEU A 6 29.74 21.24 -22.13
N VAL A 7 30.82 21.63 -21.46
CA VAL A 7 31.20 21.07 -20.15
C VAL A 7 30.14 21.41 -19.10
N LEU A 8 29.62 22.64 -19.11
CA LEU A 8 28.61 23.08 -18.14
C LEU A 8 27.29 22.33 -18.35
N MET A 9 26.87 22.14 -19.61
CA MET A 9 25.70 21.34 -19.96
C MET A 9 25.85 19.87 -19.52
N ALA A 10 27.01 19.26 -19.74
CA ALA A 10 27.27 17.88 -19.34
C ALA A 10 27.20 17.70 -17.82
N VAL A 11 27.76 18.64 -17.05
CA VAL A 11 27.72 18.61 -15.57
C VAL A 11 26.29 18.73 -15.06
N VAL A 12 25.48 19.64 -15.61
CA VAL A 12 24.07 19.79 -15.21
C VAL A 12 23.26 18.52 -15.50
N LEU A 13 23.48 17.90 -16.66
CA LEU A 13 22.84 16.63 -17.01
C LEU A 13 23.22 15.50 -16.05
N ILE A 14 24.50 15.40 -15.67
CA ILE A 14 24.96 14.39 -14.71
C ILE A 14 24.31 14.59 -13.35
N ILE A 15 24.22 15.84 -12.85
CA ILE A 15 23.56 16.14 -11.57
C ILE A 15 22.07 15.78 -11.63
N ALA A 16 21.39 16.06 -12.74
CA ALA A 16 19.98 15.70 -12.91
C ALA A 16 19.77 14.17 -12.92
N VAL A 17 20.62 13.41 -13.62
CA VAL A 17 20.54 11.94 -13.65
C VAL A 17 20.83 11.34 -12.28
N ILE A 18 21.82 11.87 -11.56
CA ILE A 18 22.12 11.45 -10.19
C ILE A 18 20.93 11.76 -9.27
N GLY A 19 20.32 12.95 -9.38
CA GLY A 19 19.14 13.33 -8.61
C GLY A 19 17.94 12.39 -8.86
N LEU A 20 17.70 12.00 -10.11
CA LEU A 20 16.64 11.04 -10.47
C LEU A 20 16.92 9.63 -9.93
N LEU A 21 18.18 9.17 -10.00
CA LEU A 21 18.58 7.88 -9.43
C LEU A 21 18.45 7.86 -7.90
N PHE A 22 18.87 8.94 -7.24
CA PHE A 22 18.70 9.09 -5.79
C PHE A 22 17.23 9.14 -5.40
N SER A 23 16.39 9.87 -6.13
CA SER A 23 14.94 9.88 -5.89
C SER A 23 14.36 8.47 -6.03
N HIS A 24 14.74 7.71 -7.06
CA HIS A 24 14.17 6.38 -7.26
C HIS A 24 14.60 5.36 -6.19
N ILE A 25 15.80 5.53 -5.61
CA ILE A 25 16.32 4.68 -4.53
C ILE A 25 15.77 5.11 -3.16
N TYR A 26 15.64 6.42 -2.90
CA TYR A 26 15.14 6.98 -1.64
C TYR A 26 13.62 7.15 -1.58
N SER A 27 12.88 6.96 -2.68
CA SER A 27 11.41 6.84 -2.65
C SER A 27 10.91 5.57 -1.92
N SER A 28 11.80 4.83 -1.24
CA SER A 28 11.45 3.76 -0.30
C SER A 28 11.52 4.19 1.17
N ASP A 29 11.77 5.47 1.47
CA ASP A 29 11.60 6.00 2.84
C ASP A 29 10.11 6.14 3.15
N ALA A 30 9.56 5.04 3.66
CA ALA A 30 8.76 5.00 4.86
C ALA A 30 7.89 6.25 5.11
N ALA A 31 6.84 6.42 4.31
CA ALA A 31 5.59 6.62 5.01
C ALA A 31 5.44 5.36 5.88
N ASP A 32 5.60 5.50 7.19
CA ASP A 32 5.37 4.41 8.14
C ASP A 32 3.88 4.06 8.00
N LEU A 33 3.55 3.24 7.02
CA LEU A 33 2.18 2.89 6.68
C LEU A 33 1.81 1.67 7.50
N LYS A 34 0.55 1.60 7.87
CA LYS A 34 -0.06 0.43 8.50
C LYS A 34 -1.39 0.13 7.85
N VAL A 35 -1.68 -1.15 7.75
CA VAL A 35 -2.99 -1.69 7.44
C VAL A 35 -3.79 -1.78 8.74
N VAL A 36 -4.93 -1.12 8.78
CA VAL A 36 -5.90 -1.22 9.88
C VAL A 36 -7.09 -2.01 9.37
N ILE A 37 -7.34 -3.16 10.00
CA ILE A 37 -8.49 -4.01 9.72
C ILE A 37 -9.52 -3.75 10.81
N THR A 38 -10.71 -3.33 10.40
CA THR A 38 -11.84 -3.02 11.27
C THR A 38 -13.01 -3.95 10.97
N ILE A 39 -13.64 -4.48 12.02
CA ILE A 39 -14.84 -5.32 11.93
C ILE A 39 -15.91 -4.68 12.80
N ASP A 40 -17.10 -4.42 12.26
CA ASP A 40 -18.19 -3.78 13.00
C ASP A 40 -17.82 -2.42 13.64
N GLY A 41 -16.85 -1.72 13.05
CA GLY A 41 -16.36 -0.43 13.56
C GLY A 41 -15.32 -0.54 14.69
N GLU A 42 -14.93 -1.75 15.09
CA GLU A 42 -13.87 -2.00 16.07
C GLU A 42 -12.58 -2.46 15.37
N VAL A 43 -11.44 -1.87 15.77
CA VAL A 43 -10.13 -2.25 15.23
C VAL A 43 -9.83 -3.69 15.64
N PHE A 44 -9.77 -4.57 14.66
CA PHE A 44 -9.42 -5.98 14.83
C PHE A 44 -7.91 -6.18 14.87
N ARG A 45 -7.20 -5.51 13.96
CA ARG A 45 -5.74 -5.64 13.84
C ARG A 45 -5.12 -4.45 13.13
N GLU A 46 -3.91 -4.09 13.55
CA GLU A 46 -3.03 -3.16 12.85
C GLU A 46 -1.73 -3.86 12.48
N ILE A 47 -1.27 -3.70 11.24
CA ILE A 47 -0.06 -4.35 10.73
C ILE A 47 0.75 -3.34 9.93
N PRO A 48 2.06 -3.19 10.17
CA PRO A 48 2.91 -2.35 9.32
C PRO A 48 2.85 -2.79 7.86
N LEU A 49 2.68 -1.85 6.94
CA LEU A 49 2.68 -2.11 5.50
C LEU A 49 4.10 -1.86 4.97
N THR A 50 4.90 -2.93 4.92
CA THR A 50 6.25 -2.89 4.34
C THR A 50 6.38 -3.88 3.19
N LYS A 51 7.41 -3.71 2.35
CA LYS A 51 7.71 -4.65 1.26
C LYS A 51 8.01 -6.07 1.75
N ASP A 52 8.47 -6.20 3.00
CA ASP A 52 8.81 -7.47 3.62
C ASP A 52 7.63 -8.10 4.39
N THR A 53 6.55 -7.35 4.58
CA THR A 53 5.35 -7.85 5.26
C THR A 53 4.65 -8.85 4.37
N ASN A 54 4.50 -10.08 4.88
CA ASN A 54 3.84 -11.18 4.19
C ASN A 54 2.90 -11.87 5.18
N GLU A 55 1.62 -11.50 5.17
CA GLU A 55 0.60 -12.05 6.07
C GLU A 55 -0.66 -12.44 5.30
N GLU A 56 -1.25 -13.56 5.70
CA GLU A 56 -2.60 -13.96 5.32
C GLU A 56 -3.48 -13.94 6.56
N ILE A 57 -4.56 -13.16 6.52
CA ILE A 57 -5.43 -12.90 7.65
C ILE A 57 -6.82 -13.35 7.28
N ARG A 58 -7.28 -14.40 7.96
CA ARG A 58 -8.67 -14.84 7.88
C ARG A 58 -9.50 -14.07 8.91
N VAL A 59 -10.37 -13.22 8.40
CA VAL A 59 -11.38 -12.50 9.18
C VAL A 59 -12.67 -13.31 9.10
N GLU A 60 -13.16 -13.82 10.23
CA GLU A 60 -14.38 -14.62 10.31
C GLU A 60 -15.32 -14.08 11.39
N GLN A 61 -16.55 -13.76 11.01
CA GLN A 61 -17.56 -13.23 11.93
C GLN A 61 -18.96 -13.67 11.50
N ASN A 62 -19.76 -14.23 12.43
CA ASN A 62 -21.14 -14.65 12.16
C ASN A 62 -21.30 -15.64 10.98
N GLY A 63 -20.25 -16.38 10.61
CA GLY A 63 -20.22 -17.27 9.45
C GLY A 63 -19.80 -16.59 8.15
N ASP A 64 -19.62 -15.28 8.15
CA ASP A 64 -19.02 -14.52 7.05
C ASP A 64 -17.49 -14.58 7.15
N VAL A 65 -16.84 -14.66 5.99
CA VAL A 65 -15.39 -14.81 5.88
C VAL A 65 -14.85 -13.77 4.89
N ASN A 66 -13.70 -13.17 5.23
CA ASN A 66 -12.83 -12.44 4.33
C ASN A 66 -11.38 -12.95 4.51
N ILE A 67 -10.69 -13.21 3.41
CA ILE A 67 -9.26 -13.51 3.42
C ILE A 67 -8.50 -12.28 2.90
N VAL A 68 -7.77 -11.63 3.79
CA VAL A 68 -6.93 -10.47 3.50
C VAL A 68 -5.49 -10.95 3.32
N ILE A 69 -4.84 -10.56 2.23
CA ILE A 69 -3.41 -10.82 2.00
C ILE A 69 -2.68 -9.49 1.97
N ILE A 70 -1.61 -9.42 2.76
CA ILE A 70 -0.62 -8.36 2.73
C ILE A 70 0.66 -8.98 2.19
N ASP A 71 1.13 -8.53 1.04
CA ASP A 71 2.43 -8.93 0.49
C ASP A 71 3.01 -7.79 -0.35
N SER A 72 4.33 -7.76 -0.52
CA SER A 72 5.02 -6.84 -1.44
C SER A 72 4.73 -5.34 -1.21
N GLY A 73 4.28 -4.96 0.00
CA GLY A 73 3.90 -3.59 0.34
C GLY A 73 2.49 -3.18 -0.09
N VAL A 74 1.63 -4.14 -0.45
CA VAL A 74 0.22 -3.88 -0.80
C VAL A 74 -0.70 -4.78 0.02
N VAL A 75 -1.95 -4.35 0.22
CA VAL A 75 -3.01 -5.16 0.83
C VAL A 75 -4.18 -5.39 -0.12
N ARG A 76 -4.73 -6.60 -0.13
CA ARG A 76 -5.92 -6.96 -0.93
C ARG A 76 -6.80 -7.98 -0.22
N ILE A 77 -8.07 -8.05 -0.61
CA ILE A 77 -8.95 -9.15 -0.22
C ILE A 77 -8.99 -10.16 -1.38
N VAL A 78 -8.67 -11.42 -1.13
CA VAL A 78 -8.64 -12.47 -2.17
C VAL A 78 -9.85 -13.39 -2.16
N GLU A 79 -10.55 -13.46 -1.02
CA GLU A 79 -11.75 -14.27 -0.86
C GLU A 79 -12.71 -13.54 0.09
N ALA A 80 -14.00 -13.59 -0.22
CA ALA A 80 -15.07 -13.15 0.67
C ALA A 80 -16.31 -14.03 0.49
N THR A 81 -17.12 -14.21 1.53
CA THR A 81 -18.41 -14.92 1.42
C THR A 81 -19.55 -14.03 0.93
N CYS A 82 -19.33 -12.72 0.83
CA CYS A 82 -20.36 -11.74 0.48
C CYS A 82 -20.84 -11.92 -0.98
N PRO A 83 -22.13 -11.67 -1.29
CA PRO A 83 -22.67 -11.90 -2.62
C PRO A 83 -22.17 -10.92 -3.68
N ASP A 84 -21.71 -9.74 -3.26
CA ASP A 84 -21.33 -8.64 -4.15
C ASP A 84 -19.89 -8.76 -4.69
N GLN A 85 -19.01 -9.43 -3.94
CA GLN A 85 -17.59 -9.63 -4.27
C GLN A 85 -16.82 -8.34 -4.65
N ILE A 86 -17.37 -7.16 -4.31
CA ILE A 86 -16.78 -5.87 -4.70
C ILE A 86 -15.38 -5.73 -4.11
N CYS A 87 -15.23 -6.08 -2.83
CA CYS A 87 -13.95 -6.01 -2.12
C CYS A 87 -12.86 -6.92 -2.73
N VAL A 88 -13.24 -8.08 -3.28
CA VAL A 88 -12.32 -9.02 -3.95
C VAL A 88 -11.86 -8.49 -5.31
N HIS A 89 -12.72 -7.72 -5.99
CA HIS A 89 -12.42 -7.09 -7.27
C HIS A 89 -11.85 -5.68 -7.15
N THR A 90 -11.74 -5.15 -5.93
CA THR A 90 -11.12 -3.84 -5.68
C THR A 90 -9.62 -3.95 -5.91
N THR A 91 -9.03 -2.90 -6.47
CA THR A 91 -7.58 -2.80 -6.66
C THR A 91 -6.86 -2.92 -5.30
N PRO A 92 -5.70 -3.58 -5.22
CA PRO A 92 -4.90 -3.59 -4.00
C PRO A 92 -4.61 -2.17 -3.52
N ALA A 93 -4.62 -1.97 -2.21
CA ALA A 93 -4.31 -0.70 -1.58
C ALA A 93 -2.84 -0.67 -1.12
N ASP A 94 -2.15 0.41 -1.40
CA ASP A 94 -0.74 0.63 -1.05
C ASP A 94 -0.42 2.08 -0.66
N GLU A 95 -1.37 3.01 -0.84
CA GLU A 95 -1.22 4.42 -0.47
C GLU A 95 -2.06 4.82 0.75
N ASN A 96 -1.59 5.83 1.49
CA ASN A 96 -2.33 6.36 2.65
C ASN A 96 -3.71 6.92 2.26
N GLY A 97 -4.75 6.47 2.95
CA GLY A 97 -6.15 6.86 2.74
C GLY A 97 -6.88 5.92 1.77
N GLU A 98 -6.19 4.95 1.17
CA GLU A 98 -6.86 3.91 0.39
C GLU A 98 -7.53 2.89 1.31
N MET A 99 -8.70 2.41 0.88
CA MET A 99 -9.51 1.50 1.66
C MET A 99 -10.22 0.47 0.78
N ILE A 100 -10.33 -0.75 1.29
CA ILE A 100 -11.12 -1.83 0.71
C ILE A 100 -12.25 -2.15 1.67
N VAL A 101 -13.49 -1.98 1.23
CA VAL A 101 -14.69 -2.12 2.06
C VAL A 101 -15.52 -3.32 1.63
N CYS A 102 -15.77 -4.23 2.57
CA CYS A 102 -16.76 -5.29 2.43
C CYS A 102 -17.97 -4.92 3.29
N LEU A 103 -18.92 -4.19 2.69
CA LEU A 103 -20.08 -3.68 3.42
C LEU A 103 -20.98 -4.80 4.00
N PRO A 104 -21.29 -5.90 3.28
CA PRO A 104 -22.12 -6.97 3.84
C PRO A 104 -21.51 -7.63 5.08
N ASN A 105 -20.19 -7.87 5.05
CA ASN A 105 -19.47 -8.51 6.14
C ASN A 105 -18.98 -7.49 7.20
N ARG A 106 -19.23 -6.18 6.99
CA ARG A 106 -18.84 -5.08 7.89
C ARG A 106 -17.34 -5.04 8.17
N VAL A 107 -16.54 -5.40 7.17
CA VAL A 107 -15.07 -5.38 7.20
C VAL A 107 -14.55 -4.19 6.41
N ILE A 108 -13.62 -3.45 7.00
CA ILE A 108 -12.89 -2.36 6.35
C ILE A 108 -11.41 -2.65 6.51
N VAL A 109 -10.66 -2.59 5.40
CA VAL A 109 -9.21 -2.66 5.37
C VAL A 109 -8.71 -1.32 4.87
N GLU A 110 -8.01 -0.57 5.70
CA GLU A 110 -7.55 0.79 5.41
C GLU A 110 -6.03 0.89 5.53
N VAL A 111 -5.40 1.62 4.62
CA VAL A 111 -3.98 1.97 4.72
C VAL A 111 -3.86 3.37 5.30
N THR A 112 -3.22 3.52 6.45
CA THR A 112 -3.00 4.82 7.11
C THR A 112 -1.55 5.00 7.51
N ARG A 113 -1.12 6.24 7.74
CA ARG A 113 0.15 6.52 8.41
C ARG A 113 0.10 6.05 9.87
N ASN A 114 1.25 5.63 10.36
CA ASN A 114 1.54 5.39 11.76
C ASN A 114 1.68 6.77 12.43
N ASP A 115 0.95 6.96 13.52
CA ASP A 115 0.90 8.22 14.30
C ASP A 115 1.88 8.18 15.48
#